data_AF-A0A4Q2WXK3-F1
#
_entry.id   AF-A0A4Q2WXK3-F1
#
_cell.length_a   1.000
_cell.length_b   1.000
_cell.length_c   1.000
_cell.angle_alpha   90.00
_cell.angle_beta   90.00
_cell.angle_gamma   90.00
#
_symmetry.space_group_name_H-M   'P 1'
#
loop_
_entity.id
_entity.type
_entity.pdbx_description
1 polymer ?
#
loop_
_entity_poly.entity_id
_entity_poly.type
_entity_poly.pdbx_seq_one_letter_code
_entity_poly.pdbx_strand_id
1 'polypeptide(L)'
;MRKSLPILALACAAAFTLAACNKAEQPQEQAAAEAAPVVLAKPTAQQPVKPLKPDIVVKAEEAAAAAEAAAPADAPADGTTKQMDPAVAEAKAAYDTAFAQYEEQNKAYSSEWKKYLVSVVTANMQGVKSNRPYMYFVPGGDDDGAQLDRQNQLDNVGNVVARGVLPGNMMAFGGPDSAITAQLVVDAFKDVQAGSFKDVVVLFIGAPADFETVKQALATSGADARFVEAK
;
A
#
# COMPACT_ATOMS: atom_id res chain seq x y z
N MET A 1 -22.99 -57.65 42.52
CA MET A 1 -22.09 -56.49 42.41
C MET A 1 -20.73 -56.92 42.93
N ARG A 2 -19.73 -56.91 42.06
CA ARG A 2 -18.50 -57.71 42.17
C ARG A 2 -17.33 -56.87 42.67
N LYS A 3 -16.69 -57.39 43.72
CA LYS A 3 -15.23 -57.56 43.92
C LYS A 3 -14.32 -56.31 43.88
N SER A 4 -13.76 -55.99 45.04
CA SER A 4 -12.57 -55.15 45.20
C SER A 4 -11.56 -55.90 46.06
N LEU A 5 -10.40 -56.20 45.47
CA LEU A 5 -9.07 -56.55 46.01
C LEU A 5 -8.30 -57.20 44.81
N PRO A 6 -6.95 -57.21 44.72
CA PRO A 6 -5.94 -56.69 45.67
C PRO A 6 -4.56 -56.23 45.07
N ILE A 7 -3.66 -55.75 45.95
CA ILE A 7 -2.23 -56.14 46.09
C ILE A 7 -1.13 -55.65 45.09
N LEU A 8 0.04 -55.43 45.70
CA LEU A 8 1.46 -55.44 45.22
C LEU A 8 1.95 -54.15 44.53
N ALA A 9 2.78 -53.31 45.17
CA ALA A 9 4.17 -53.51 45.61
C ALA A 9 5.17 -53.74 44.46
N LEU A 10 6.09 -52.80 44.26
CA LEU A 10 7.52 -53.11 44.11
C LEU A 10 8.36 -51.84 44.32
N ALA A 11 9.17 -51.87 45.38
CA ALA A 11 10.33 -51.01 45.51
C ALA A 11 11.49 -51.64 44.72
N CYS A 12 12.26 -50.82 44.02
CA CYS A 12 13.65 -51.14 43.67
C CYS A 12 14.47 -49.86 43.69
N ALA A 13 15.36 -49.80 44.68
CA ALA A 13 16.46 -48.86 44.77
C ALA A 13 17.71 -49.48 44.17
N ALA A 14 18.51 -48.70 43.42
CA ALA A 14 19.96 -48.80 43.22
C ALA A 14 20.32 -47.84 42.06
N ALA A 15 20.96 -46.70 42.31
CA ALA A 15 22.40 -46.50 42.58
C ALA A 15 23.25 -46.47 41.29
N PHE A 16 23.75 -45.25 41.00
CA PHE A 16 25.00 -44.85 40.35
C PHE A 16 25.60 -45.70 39.22
N THR A 17 25.82 -45.07 38.06
CA THR A 17 27.15 -44.97 37.43
C THR A 17 27.22 -43.78 36.46
N LEU A 18 28.26 -42.95 36.64
CA LEU A 18 28.78 -42.03 35.62
C LEU A 18 29.71 -42.82 34.70
N ALA A 19 29.43 -42.86 33.39
CA ALA A 19 30.44 -43.08 32.35
C ALA A 19 29.91 -42.70 30.95
N ALA A 20 30.57 -41.69 30.38
CA ALA A 20 30.81 -41.33 28.99
C ALA A 20 30.10 -42.03 27.80
N CYS A 21 29.77 -41.17 26.83
CA CYS A 21 29.66 -41.37 25.37
C CYS A 21 28.29 -41.75 24.76
N ASN A 22 27.76 -40.76 24.02
CA ASN A 22 27.14 -40.87 22.69
C ASN A 22 25.62 -41.13 22.62
N LYS A 23 24.79 -40.07 22.48
CA LYS A 23 23.61 -40.07 21.58
C LYS A 23 22.91 -38.70 21.48
N ALA A 24 22.54 -38.38 20.24
CA ALA A 24 21.41 -37.57 19.79
C ALA A 24 21.52 -36.04 19.89
N GLU A 25 21.86 -35.44 18.74
CA GLU A 25 21.22 -34.22 18.24
C GLU A 25 19.74 -34.19 18.65
N GLN A 26 19.39 -33.24 19.51
CA GLN A 26 18.05 -32.69 19.51
C GLN A 26 17.93 -31.84 18.24
N PRO A 27 16.88 -31.98 17.42
CA PRO A 27 16.52 -30.93 16.49
C PRO A 27 16.24 -29.71 17.36
N GLN A 28 17.14 -28.73 17.34
CA GLN A 28 16.78 -27.39 17.75
C GLN A 28 15.62 -27.02 16.84
N GLU A 29 14.42 -26.98 17.43
CA GLU A 29 13.33 -26.17 16.97
C GLU A 29 13.87 -24.75 16.96
N GLN A 30 14.50 -24.42 15.84
CA GLN A 30 15.01 -23.13 15.50
C GLN A 30 13.76 -22.31 15.26
N ALA A 31 13.15 -21.85 16.35
CA ALA A 31 12.33 -20.67 16.34
C ALA A 31 13.16 -19.64 15.59
N ALA A 32 12.81 -19.43 14.32
CA ALA A 32 13.36 -18.34 13.55
C ALA A 32 13.15 -17.12 14.44
N ALA A 33 14.24 -16.54 14.94
CA ALA A 33 14.17 -15.28 15.63
C ALA A 33 13.53 -14.33 14.62
N GLU A 34 12.24 -14.05 14.82
CA GLU A 34 11.48 -13.11 14.01
C GLU A 34 12.16 -11.76 14.23
N ALA A 35 13.05 -11.41 13.32
CA ALA A 35 13.76 -10.14 13.37
C ALA A 35 12.69 -9.05 13.32
N ALA A 36 12.61 -8.24 14.38
CA ALA A 36 11.66 -7.14 14.44
C ALA A 36 11.79 -6.28 13.16
N PRO A 37 10.66 -5.82 12.59
CA PRO A 37 10.68 -5.05 11.36
C PRO A 37 11.59 -3.82 11.48
N VAL A 38 12.40 -3.57 10.45
CA VAL A 38 13.28 -2.40 10.41
C VAL A 38 12.44 -1.18 10.04
N VAL A 39 12.31 -0.25 10.98
CA VAL A 39 11.60 1.02 10.81
C VAL A 39 12.57 2.08 10.32
N LEU A 40 12.23 2.75 9.22
CA LEU A 40 13.01 3.87 8.66
C LEU A 40 12.20 5.16 8.73
N ALA A 41 12.90 6.29 8.73
CA ALA A 41 12.25 7.59 8.71
C ALA A 41 11.58 7.86 7.35
N LYS A 42 10.31 8.22 7.36
CA LYS A 42 9.54 8.58 6.17
C LYS A 42 9.95 9.96 5.62
N PRO A 43 9.58 10.29 4.37
CA PRO A 43 9.75 11.63 3.85
C PRO A 43 9.03 12.67 4.72
N THR A 44 9.73 13.73 5.10
CA THR A 44 9.20 14.82 5.93
C THR A 44 8.59 15.96 5.13
N ALA A 45 8.78 15.95 3.81
CA ALA A 45 8.11 16.88 2.91
C ALA A 45 6.59 16.74 3.08
N GLN A 46 5.87 17.86 3.05
CA GLN A 46 4.42 17.83 3.02
C GLN A 46 3.94 17.51 1.61
N GLN A 47 2.85 16.77 1.49
CA GLN A 47 2.20 16.59 0.20
C GLN A 47 1.72 17.97 -0.30
N PRO A 48 2.08 18.39 -1.53
CA PRO A 48 1.62 19.65 -2.06
C PRO A 48 0.10 19.62 -2.26
N VAL A 49 -0.55 20.75 -2.00
CA VAL A 49 -2.00 20.92 -2.17
C VAL A 49 -2.27 21.39 -3.59
N LYS A 50 -3.18 20.72 -4.30
CA LYS A 50 -3.59 21.11 -5.65
C LYS A 50 -4.30 22.47 -5.59
N PRO A 51 -3.91 23.45 -6.42
CA PRO A 51 -4.62 24.72 -6.47
C PRO A 51 -6.04 24.51 -6.99
N LEU A 52 -7.01 25.17 -6.37
CA LEU A 52 -8.38 25.20 -6.86
C LEU A 52 -8.47 26.17 -8.03
N LYS A 53 -9.13 25.75 -9.12
CA LYS A 53 -9.40 26.63 -10.26
C LYS A 53 -10.31 27.77 -9.80
N PRO A 54 -9.96 29.04 -10.04
CA PRO A 54 -10.79 30.17 -9.59
C PRO A 54 -12.17 30.16 -10.24
N ASP A 55 -13.22 30.45 -9.46
CA ASP A 55 -14.61 30.49 -9.94
C ASP A 55 -14.82 31.38 -11.17
N ILE A 56 -14.08 32.49 -11.27
CA ILE A 56 -14.16 33.41 -12.42
C ILE A 56 -13.65 32.77 -13.71
N VAL A 57 -12.66 31.87 -13.62
CA VAL A 57 -12.14 31.11 -14.75
C VAL A 57 -13.13 30.02 -15.13
N VAL A 58 -13.66 29.29 -14.14
CA VAL A 58 -14.68 28.24 -14.36
C VAL A 58 -15.90 28.82 -15.07
N LYS A 59 -16.48 29.91 -14.54
CA LYS A 59 -17.66 30.57 -15.14
C LYS A 59 -17.40 31.08 -16.55
N ALA A 60 -16.19 31.57 -16.83
CA ALA A 60 -15.83 32.05 -18.16
C ALA A 60 -15.68 30.89 -19.16
N GLU A 61 -15.06 29.77 -18.77
CA GLU A 61 -14.95 28.56 -19.57
C GLU A 61 -16.34 27.95 -19.86
N GLU A 62 -17.22 27.89 -18.86
CA GLU A 62 -18.61 27.42 -19.01
C GLU A 62 -19.41 28.33 -19.95
N ALA A 63 -19.30 29.66 -19.79
CA ALA A 63 -19.97 30.62 -20.66
C ALA A 63 -19.47 30.55 -22.11
N ALA A 64 -18.17 30.29 -22.31
CA ALA A 64 -17.59 30.06 -23.63
C ALA A 64 -18.13 28.77 -24.25
N ALA A 65 -18.16 27.66 -23.51
CA ALA A 65 -18.71 26.38 -23.97
C ALA A 65 -20.21 26.48 -24.30
N ALA A 66 -21.00 27.21 -23.50
CA ALA A 66 -22.41 27.46 -23.76
C ALA A 66 -22.64 28.32 -25.01
N ALA A 67 -21.79 29.33 -25.24
CA ALA A 67 -21.85 30.15 -26.44
C ALA A 67 -21.48 29.36 -27.70
N GLU A 68 -20.49 28.47 -27.62
CA GLU A 68 -20.13 27.55 -28.70
C GLU A 68 -21.25 26.56 -29.00
N ALA A 69 -21.89 25.98 -27.98
CA ALA A 69 -23.02 25.06 -28.14
C ALA A 69 -24.29 25.74 -28.69
N ALA A 70 -24.45 27.05 -28.49
CA ALA A 70 -25.58 27.84 -28.99
C ALA A 70 -25.37 28.42 -30.40
N ALA A 71 -24.15 28.32 -30.96
CA ALA A 71 -23.86 28.82 -32.30
C ALA A 71 -24.49 27.91 -33.38
N PRO A 72 -25.23 28.45 -34.36
CA PRO A 72 -25.78 27.63 -35.45
C PRO A 72 -24.63 27.08 -36.30
N ALA A 73 -24.73 25.81 -36.71
CA ALA A 73 -23.67 25.08 -37.43
C ALA A 73 -23.20 25.74 -38.75
N ASP A 74 -23.99 26.66 -39.30
CA ASP A 74 -23.71 27.38 -40.55
C ASP A 74 -23.42 28.89 -40.37
N ALA A 75 -23.19 29.38 -39.14
CA ALA A 75 -22.75 30.77 -38.96
C ALA A 75 -21.34 30.96 -39.55
N PRO A 76 -21.11 32.00 -40.39
CA PRO A 76 -19.76 32.33 -40.79
C PRO A 76 -18.94 32.64 -39.54
N ALA A 77 -17.76 32.02 -39.42
CA ALA A 77 -16.79 32.35 -38.39
C ALA A 77 -16.34 33.81 -38.60
N ASP A 78 -17.09 34.75 -38.04
CA ASP A 78 -16.62 36.12 -37.90
C ASP A 78 -15.37 36.04 -37.02
N GLY A 79 -14.20 36.29 -37.60
CA GLY A 79 -12.88 36.09 -37.00
C GLY A 79 -12.58 37.00 -35.80
N THR A 80 -13.61 37.62 -35.23
CA THR A 80 -13.58 38.37 -33.99
C THR A 80 -13.39 37.39 -32.83
N THR A 81 -12.14 37.05 -32.53
CA THR A 81 -11.79 36.40 -31.26
C THR A 81 -12.32 37.29 -30.13
N LYS A 82 -13.34 36.80 -29.42
CA LYS A 82 -13.93 37.53 -28.29
C LYS A 82 -12.86 37.63 -27.22
N GLN A 83 -12.24 38.79 -27.10
CA GLN A 83 -11.12 39.00 -26.18
C GLN A 83 -11.59 38.67 -24.75
N MET A 84 -10.92 37.70 -24.15
CA MET A 84 -11.19 37.27 -22.78
C MET A 84 -11.01 38.47 -21.84
N ASP A 85 -11.93 38.63 -20.89
CA ASP A 85 -11.84 39.69 -19.88
C ASP A 85 -10.44 39.66 -19.24
N PRO A 86 -9.71 40.79 -19.19
CA PRO A 86 -8.35 40.84 -18.63
C PRO A 86 -8.22 40.22 -17.24
N ALA A 87 -9.25 40.36 -16.38
CA ALA A 87 -9.24 39.77 -15.05
C ALA A 87 -9.34 38.24 -15.09
N VAL A 88 -10.08 37.69 -16.05
CA VAL A 88 -10.18 36.23 -16.23
C VAL A 88 -8.87 35.69 -16.84
N ALA A 89 -8.26 36.43 -17.78
CA ALA A 89 -6.97 36.06 -18.37
C ALA A 89 -5.85 36.04 -17.32
N GLU A 90 -5.78 37.05 -16.46
CA GLU A 90 -4.83 37.11 -15.35
C GLU A 90 -5.03 35.97 -14.35
N ALA A 91 -6.28 35.74 -13.91
CA ALA A 91 -6.61 34.66 -12.99
C ALA A 91 -6.29 33.27 -13.56
N LYS A 92 -6.53 33.07 -14.85
CA LYS A 92 -6.16 31.83 -15.54
C LYS A 92 -4.64 31.66 -15.57
N ALA A 93 -3.88 32.70 -15.93
CA ALA A 93 -2.42 32.63 -15.96
C ALA A 93 -1.82 32.33 -14.57
N ALA A 94 -2.38 32.91 -13.51
CA ALA A 94 -1.99 32.64 -12.13
C ALA A 94 -2.30 31.18 -11.74
N TYR A 95 -3.49 30.67 -12.08
CA TYR A 95 -3.85 29.27 -11.84
C TYR A 95 -2.93 28.31 -12.61
N ASP A 96 -2.70 28.53 -13.90
CA ASP A 96 -1.84 27.67 -14.73
C ASP A 96 -0.42 27.61 -14.16
N THR A 97 0.11 28.75 -13.69
CA THR A 97 1.42 28.83 -13.04
C THR A 97 1.45 28.04 -11.73
N ALA A 98 0.45 28.23 -10.86
CA ALA A 98 0.35 27.50 -9.60
C ALA A 98 0.19 25.99 -9.83
N PHE A 99 -0.57 25.60 -10.86
CA PHE A 99 -0.78 24.21 -11.22
C PHE A 99 0.51 23.54 -11.70
N ALA A 100 1.29 24.21 -12.55
CA ALA A 100 2.58 23.70 -13.00
C ALA A 100 3.56 23.48 -11.83
N GLN A 101 3.59 24.41 -10.87
CA GLN A 101 4.40 24.27 -9.64
C GLN A 101 3.93 23.08 -8.79
N TYR A 102 2.62 22.92 -8.64
CA TYR A 102 2.02 21.77 -7.95
C TYR A 102 2.46 20.45 -8.59
N GLU A 103 2.42 20.32 -9.92
CA GLU A 103 2.81 19.08 -10.61
C GLU A 103 4.28 18.73 -10.38
N GLU A 104 5.18 19.71 -10.44
CA GLU A 104 6.60 19.51 -10.18
C GLU A 104 6.85 19.08 -8.73
N GLN A 105 6.24 19.76 -7.77
CA GLN A 105 6.33 19.42 -6.35
C GLN A 105 5.75 18.03 -6.06
N ASN A 106 4.61 17.69 -6.67
CA ASN A 106 3.95 16.40 -6.44
C ASN A 106 4.77 15.25 -7.03
N LYS A 107 5.41 15.48 -8.18
CA LYS A 107 6.36 14.53 -8.78
C LYS A 107 7.57 14.31 -7.88
N ALA A 108 8.17 15.38 -7.36
CA ALA A 108 9.29 15.28 -6.42
C ALA A 108 8.88 14.53 -5.14
N TYR A 109 7.75 14.91 -4.55
CA TYR A 109 7.17 14.28 -3.37
C TYR A 109 6.95 12.77 -3.56
N SER A 110 6.30 12.39 -4.66
CA SER A 110 6.06 10.99 -5.01
C SER A 110 7.37 10.22 -5.25
N SER A 111 8.39 10.88 -5.80
CA SER A 111 9.71 10.26 -6.00
C SER A 111 10.39 9.95 -4.67
N GLU A 112 10.35 10.86 -3.70
CA GLU A 112 10.91 10.64 -2.36
C GLU A 112 10.20 9.49 -1.63
N TRP A 113 8.87 9.42 -1.72
CA TRP A 113 8.12 8.28 -1.18
C TRP A 113 8.48 6.95 -1.83
N LYS A 114 8.67 6.92 -3.15
CA LYS A 114 9.11 5.70 -3.85
C LYS A 114 10.51 5.27 -3.41
N LYS A 115 11.45 6.20 -3.19
CA LYS A 115 12.79 5.90 -2.65
C LYS A 115 12.71 5.36 -1.21
N TYR A 116 11.86 5.97 -0.39
CA TYR A 116 11.60 5.50 0.98
C TYR A 116 11.06 4.07 0.97
N LEU A 117 10.04 3.79 0.14
CA LEU A 117 9.47 2.45 -0.02
C LEU A 117 10.53 1.42 -0.40
N VAL A 118 11.37 1.71 -1.40
CA VAL A 118 12.48 0.82 -1.78
C VAL A 118 13.39 0.54 -0.58
N SER A 119 13.73 1.55 0.20
CA SER A 119 14.61 1.41 1.37
C SER A 119 13.98 0.52 2.46
N VAL A 120 12.71 0.77 2.79
CA VAL A 120 11.96 -0.03 3.78
C VAL A 120 11.82 -1.47 3.32
N VAL A 121 11.42 -1.69 2.07
CA VAL A 121 11.23 -3.03 1.52
C VAL A 121 12.54 -3.80 1.54
N THR A 122 13.64 -3.18 1.08
CA THR A 122 14.97 -3.80 1.08
C THR A 122 15.40 -4.21 2.49
N ALA A 123 15.13 -3.37 3.50
CA ALA A 123 15.45 -3.67 4.88
C ALA A 123 14.57 -4.77 5.51
N ASN A 124 13.43 -5.09 4.90
CA ASN A 124 12.43 -6.01 5.45
C ASN A 124 12.21 -7.28 4.61
N MET A 125 13.18 -7.67 3.77
CA MET A 125 13.16 -8.88 2.92
C MET A 125 13.32 -10.22 3.67
N GLN A 126 13.28 -10.22 5.00
CA GLN A 126 13.42 -11.43 5.83
C GLN A 126 12.39 -12.50 5.40
N GLY A 127 12.86 -13.69 5.02
CA GLY A 127 12.00 -14.79 4.54
C GLY A 127 11.58 -14.71 3.07
N VAL A 128 11.85 -13.60 2.38
CA VAL A 128 11.58 -13.43 0.95
C VAL A 128 12.73 -14.01 0.14
N LYS A 129 12.40 -14.90 -0.80
CA LYS A 129 13.37 -15.58 -1.68
C LYS A 129 13.52 -14.87 -3.03
N SER A 130 12.49 -14.11 -3.44
CA SER A 130 12.52 -13.27 -4.64
C SER A 130 13.43 -12.05 -4.45
N ASN A 131 14.19 -11.71 -5.48
CA ASN A 131 14.95 -10.45 -5.54
C ASN A 131 14.14 -9.28 -6.15
N ARG A 132 12.87 -9.52 -6.51
CA ARG A 132 11.99 -8.54 -7.17
C ARG A 132 10.64 -8.48 -6.47
N PRO A 133 10.56 -7.81 -5.31
CA PRO A 133 9.29 -7.57 -4.65
C PRO A 133 8.39 -6.68 -5.51
N TYR A 134 7.08 -6.91 -5.44
CA TYR A 134 6.09 -6.03 -6.02
C TYR A 134 5.88 -4.85 -5.08
N MET A 135 6.25 -3.65 -5.50
CA MET A 135 6.17 -2.44 -4.67
C MET A 135 5.11 -1.51 -5.23
N TYR A 136 4.15 -1.12 -4.40
CA TYR A 136 3.03 -0.28 -4.76
C TYR A 136 3.04 0.98 -3.92
N PHE A 137 3.33 2.10 -4.58
CA PHE A 137 3.13 3.42 -4.02
C PHE A 137 1.65 3.80 -4.18
N VAL A 138 0.98 4.11 -3.08
CA VAL A 138 -0.40 4.58 -3.08
C VAL A 138 -0.39 6.10 -2.90
N PRO A 139 -0.83 6.90 -3.89
CA PRO A 139 -0.87 8.34 -3.73
C PRO A 139 -1.94 8.77 -2.73
N GLY A 140 -1.61 9.70 -1.84
CA GLY A 140 -2.57 10.39 -0.97
C GLY A 140 -3.29 11.52 -1.69
N GLY A 141 -4.03 12.34 -0.96
CA GLY A 141 -4.79 13.47 -1.51
C GLY A 141 -6.18 13.07 -1.99
N ASP A 142 -7.06 14.05 -2.14
CA ASP A 142 -8.50 13.89 -2.39
C ASP A 142 -8.97 14.42 -3.75
N ASP A 143 -8.05 14.97 -4.56
CA ASP A 143 -8.38 15.50 -5.87
C ASP A 143 -8.63 14.41 -6.92
N ASP A 144 -9.36 14.75 -7.99
CA ASP A 144 -9.74 13.82 -9.06
C ASP A 144 -8.54 13.09 -9.69
N GLY A 145 -7.38 13.75 -9.79
CA GLY A 145 -6.16 13.13 -10.31
C GLY A 145 -5.63 12.05 -9.37
N ALA A 146 -5.53 12.36 -8.08
CA ALA A 146 -5.14 11.38 -7.06
C ALA A 146 -6.12 10.20 -6.98
N GLN A 147 -7.42 10.46 -7.09
CA GLN A 147 -8.44 9.40 -7.12
C GLN A 147 -8.29 8.49 -8.34
N LEU A 148 -8.09 9.07 -9.53
CA LEU A 148 -7.86 8.31 -10.76
C LEU A 148 -6.57 7.48 -10.68
N ASP A 149 -5.48 8.07 -10.19
CA ASP A 149 -4.22 7.36 -10.00
C ASP A 149 -4.37 6.19 -9.01
N ARG A 150 -5.12 6.38 -7.93
CA ARG A 150 -5.46 5.28 -7.00
C ARG A 150 -6.31 4.21 -7.63
N GLN A 151 -7.30 4.58 -8.44
CA GLN A 151 -8.13 3.60 -9.15
C GLN A 151 -7.28 2.77 -10.11
N ASN A 152 -6.42 3.42 -10.89
CA ASN A 152 -5.47 2.72 -11.77
C ASN A 152 -4.54 1.79 -10.98
N GLN A 153 -4.09 2.24 -9.80
CA GLN A 153 -3.26 1.43 -8.92
C GLN A 153 -4.03 0.22 -8.35
N LEU A 154 -5.29 0.41 -7.95
CA LEU A 154 -6.18 -0.65 -7.49
C LEU A 154 -6.41 -1.68 -8.60
N ASP A 155 -6.68 -1.24 -9.83
CA ASP A 155 -6.85 -2.13 -10.97
C ASP A 155 -5.58 -2.94 -11.25
N ASN A 156 -4.41 -2.29 -11.19
CA ASN A 156 -3.11 -2.94 -11.36
C ASN A 156 -2.86 -4.01 -10.28
N VAL A 157 -3.12 -3.68 -9.01
CA VAL A 157 -2.93 -4.61 -7.89
C VAL A 157 -3.96 -5.73 -7.97
N GLY A 158 -5.23 -5.43 -8.20
CA GLY A 158 -6.30 -6.43 -8.35
C GLY A 158 -6.01 -7.42 -9.47
N ASN A 159 -5.46 -6.95 -10.60
CA ASN A 159 -5.00 -7.81 -11.69
C ASN A 159 -3.84 -8.74 -11.30
N VAL A 160 -2.96 -8.33 -10.38
CA VAL A 160 -1.90 -9.19 -9.84
C VAL A 160 -2.49 -10.17 -8.81
N VAL A 161 -3.37 -9.69 -7.93
CA VAL A 161 -4.04 -10.51 -6.91
C VAL A 161 -4.88 -11.63 -7.54
N ALA A 162 -5.64 -11.32 -8.59
CA ALA A 162 -6.44 -12.28 -9.32
C ALA A 162 -5.59 -13.39 -9.98
N ARG A 163 -4.33 -13.09 -10.34
CA ARG A 163 -3.40 -14.07 -10.90
C ARG A 163 -2.63 -14.86 -9.83
N GLY A 164 -2.65 -14.38 -8.59
CA GLY A 164 -1.83 -14.89 -7.49
C GLY A 164 -0.36 -14.49 -7.62
N VAL A 165 0.37 -14.65 -6.53
CA VAL A 165 1.81 -14.39 -6.46
C VAL A 165 2.53 -15.66 -6.01
N LEU A 166 3.69 -15.93 -6.61
CA LEU A 166 4.44 -17.15 -6.32
C LEU A 166 4.98 -17.15 -4.87
N PRO A 167 4.95 -18.32 -4.19
CA PRO A 167 5.55 -18.51 -2.87
C PRO A 167 6.98 -17.98 -2.74
N GLY A 168 7.31 -17.40 -1.60
CA GLY A 168 8.62 -16.79 -1.33
C GLY A 168 8.82 -15.41 -1.96
N ASN A 169 7.75 -14.76 -2.44
CA ASN A 169 7.80 -13.38 -2.93
C ASN A 169 7.19 -12.41 -1.91
N MET A 170 7.22 -11.12 -2.23
CA MET A 170 6.64 -10.06 -1.41
C MET A 170 5.83 -9.09 -2.26
N MET A 171 4.69 -8.65 -1.71
CA MET A 171 3.97 -7.44 -2.14
C MET A 171 4.07 -6.41 -1.03
N ALA A 172 4.57 -5.22 -1.33
CA ALA A 172 4.71 -4.13 -0.39
C ALA A 172 3.84 -2.95 -0.79
N PHE A 173 3.10 -2.43 0.18
CA PHE A 173 2.16 -1.32 0.01
C PHE A 173 2.56 -0.19 0.96
N GLY A 174 2.67 1.02 0.43
CA GLY A 174 2.91 2.19 1.25
C GLY A 174 2.61 3.49 0.52
N GLY A 175 2.33 4.52 1.30
CA GLY A 175 1.92 5.82 0.81
C GLY A 175 1.92 6.85 1.92
N PRO A 176 1.67 8.12 1.59
CA PRO A 176 1.64 9.20 2.56
C PRO A 176 0.42 9.17 3.47
N ASP A 177 -0.68 8.59 3.00
CA ASP A 177 -1.89 8.37 3.76
C ASP A 177 -2.08 6.87 4.03
N SER A 178 -2.00 6.51 5.30
CA SER A 178 -2.07 5.12 5.74
C SER A 178 -3.47 4.52 5.59
N ALA A 179 -4.53 5.29 5.86
CA ALA A 179 -5.91 4.81 5.76
C ALA A 179 -6.27 4.53 4.30
N ILE A 180 -5.88 5.44 3.40
CA ILE A 180 -6.03 5.25 1.95
C ILE A 180 -5.25 4.02 1.46
N THR A 181 -4.01 3.85 1.95
CA THR A 181 -3.19 2.68 1.58
C THR A 181 -3.83 1.38 2.07
N ALA A 182 -4.32 1.35 3.30
CA ALA A 182 -4.98 0.18 3.88
C ALA A 182 -6.25 -0.18 3.10
N GLN A 183 -7.07 0.82 2.76
CA GLN A 183 -8.30 0.62 1.98
C GLN A 183 -8.00 0.02 0.60
N LEU A 184 -6.93 0.48 -0.08
CA LEU A 184 -6.51 -0.10 -1.35
C LEU A 184 -6.17 -1.60 -1.21
N VAL A 185 -5.50 -2.01 -0.12
CA VAL A 185 -5.22 -3.42 0.13
C VAL A 185 -6.51 -4.20 0.38
N VAL A 186 -7.42 -3.67 1.18
CA VAL A 186 -8.73 -4.29 1.45
C VAL A 186 -9.49 -4.53 0.14
N ASP A 187 -9.59 -3.50 -0.71
CA ASP A 187 -10.34 -3.57 -1.96
C ASP A 187 -9.67 -4.50 -2.98
N ALA A 188 -8.34 -4.54 -3.01
CA ALA A 188 -7.60 -5.41 -3.92
C ALA A 188 -7.72 -6.89 -3.55
N PHE A 189 -7.84 -7.22 -2.25
CA PHE A 189 -7.91 -8.60 -1.76
C PHE A 189 -9.32 -9.11 -1.48
N LYS A 190 -10.36 -8.28 -1.66
CA LYS A 190 -11.76 -8.65 -1.35
C LYS A 190 -12.24 -9.94 -2.03
N ASP A 191 -11.76 -10.21 -3.23
CA ASP A 191 -12.12 -11.38 -4.05
C ASP A 191 -10.95 -12.39 -4.17
N VAL A 192 -9.99 -12.36 -3.24
CA VAL A 192 -8.80 -13.23 -3.29
C VAL A 192 -9.16 -14.70 -3.13
N GLN A 193 -8.57 -15.55 -3.97
CA GLN A 193 -8.73 -17.00 -3.84
C GLN A 193 -8.05 -17.51 -2.56
N ALA A 194 -8.71 -18.44 -1.87
CA ALA A 194 -8.17 -19.03 -0.65
C ALA A 194 -6.79 -19.67 -0.87
N GLY A 195 -5.81 -19.29 -0.06
CA GLY A 195 -4.45 -19.84 -0.09
C GLY A 195 -3.61 -19.46 -1.32
N SER A 196 -4.08 -18.57 -2.21
CA SER A 196 -3.32 -18.17 -3.41
C SER A 196 -2.06 -17.35 -3.11
N PHE A 197 -1.87 -16.95 -1.85
CA PHE A 197 -0.71 -16.20 -1.35
C PHE A 197 0.06 -16.97 -0.28
N LYS A 198 -0.07 -18.30 -0.22
CA LYS A 198 0.71 -19.11 0.72
C LYS A 198 2.22 -18.84 0.55
N ASP A 199 2.88 -18.58 1.67
CA ASP A 199 4.30 -18.22 1.77
C ASP A 199 4.68 -16.93 1.02
N VAL A 200 3.71 -16.07 0.71
CA VAL A 200 3.94 -14.70 0.19
C VAL A 200 3.84 -13.73 1.36
N VAL A 201 4.81 -12.82 1.46
CA VAL A 201 4.76 -11.74 2.44
C VAL A 201 3.98 -10.56 1.85
N VAL A 202 2.96 -10.09 2.56
CA VAL A 202 2.32 -8.81 2.26
C VAL A 202 2.74 -7.80 3.32
N LEU A 203 3.60 -6.87 2.92
CA LEU A 203 4.16 -5.83 3.77
C LEU A 203 3.33 -4.56 3.67
N PHE A 204 2.71 -4.15 4.78
CA PHE A 204 2.03 -2.88 4.92
C PHE A 204 2.93 -1.85 5.61
N ILE A 205 3.14 -0.71 4.95
CA ILE A 205 3.98 0.40 5.43
C ILE A 205 3.06 1.60 5.71
N GLY A 206 2.78 1.86 6.98
CA GLY A 206 1.75 2.82 7.37
C GLY A 206 1.66 3.05 8.87
N ALA A 207 0.47 3.40 9.35
CA ALA A 207 0.16 3.59 10.76
C ALA A 207 -0.31 2.26 11.39
N PRO A 208 -0.01 2.03 12.68
CA PRO A 208 -0.40 0.80 13.35
C PRO A 208 -1.91 0.64 13.49
N ALA A 209 -2.65 1.75 13.50
CA ALA A 209 -4.11 1.78 13.62
C ALA A 209 -4.81 1.09 12.44
N ASP A 210 -4.20 1.09 11.25
CA ASP A 210 -4.83 0.57 10.03
C ASP A 210 -4.42 -0.88 9.72
N PHE A 211 -3.38 -1.39 10.39
CA PHE A 211 -2.81 -2.71 10.07
C PHE A 211 -3.76 -3.87 10.39
N GLU A 212 -4.58 -3.76 11.44
CA GLU A 212 -5.52 -4.81 11.80
C GLU A 212 -6.57 -5.05 10.69
N THR A 213 -7.06 -3.98 10.07
CA THR A 213 -7.96 -4.05 8.91
C THR A 213 -7.28 -4.74 7.72
N VAL A 214 -6.02 -4.39 7.44
CA VAL A 214 -5.23 -5.03 6.38
C VAL A 214 -5.05 -6.51 6.65
N LYS A 215 -4.68 -6.88 7.87
CA LYS A 215 -4.47 -8.28 8.27
C LYS A 215 -5.74 -9.11 8.08
N GLN A 216 -6.91 -8.57 8.43
CA GLN A 216 -8.20 -9.25 8.24
C GLN A 216 -8.52 -9.46 6.76
N ALA A 217 -8.30 -8.46 5.90
CA ALA A 217 -8.50 -8.59 4.46
C ALA A 217 -7.60 -9.67 3.82
N LEU A 218 -6.39 -9.86 4.36
CA LEU A 218 -5.43 -10.84 3.86
C LEU A 218 -5.68 -12.27 4.35
N ALA A 219 -6.50 -12.47 5.38
CA ALA A 219 -6.65 -13.77 6.05
C ALA A 219 -7.03 -14.91 5.10
N THR A 220 -7.96 -14.68 4.18
CA THR A 220 -8.39 -15.68 3.18
C THR A 220 -7.25 -16.08 2.23
N SER A 221 -6.39 -15.13 1.86
CA SER A 221 -5.31 -15.35 0.90
C SER A 221 -4.23 -16.32 1.40
N GLY A 222 -4.07 -16.46 2.72
CA GLY A 222 -2.98 -17.23 3.34
C GLY A 222 -1.61 -16.53 3.29
N ALA A 223 -1.56 -15.24 2.96
CA ALA A 223 -0.36 -14.42 3.02
C ALA A 223 0.16 -14.24 4.46
N ASP A 224 1.48 -14.07 4.58
CA ASP A 224 2.11 -13.55 5.80
C ASP A 224 2.00 -12.02 5.83
N ALA A 225 1.07 -11.50 6.64
CA ALA A 225 0.86 -10.07 6.80
C ALA A 225 1.91 -9.47 7.74
N ARG A 226 2.74 -8.56 7.21
CA ARG A 226 3.80 -7.87 7.96
C ARG A 226 3.53 -6.37 8.02
N PHE A 227 3.91 -5.75 9.13
CA PHE A 227 3.77 -4.32 9.38
C PHE A 227 5.12 -3.63 9.52
N VAL A 228 5.28 -2.46 8.91
CA VAL A 228 6.32 -1.48 9.22
C VAL A 228 5.65 -0.12 9.43
N GLU A 229 6.03 0.55 10.51
CA GLU A 229 5.50 1.88 10.77
C GLU A 229 6.15 2.94 9.87
N ALA A 230 5.32 3.81 9.28
CA ALA A 230 5.79 4.99 8.54
C ALA A 230 5.94 6.18 9.50
N LYS A 231 7.12 6.30 10.13
CA LYS A 231 7.44 7.35 11.11
C LYS A 231 8.29 8.47 10.52
#